data_AF-A0A016W1I2-F1
#
_entry.id   AF-A0A016W1I2-F1
#
_cell.length_a   1.000
_cell.length_b   1.000
_cell.length_c   1.000
_cell.angle_alpha   90.00
_cell.angle_beta   90.00
_cell.angle_gamma   90.00
#
_symmetry.space_group_name_H-M   'P 1'
#
loop_
_entity.id
_entity.type
_entity.pdbx_description
1 polymer ?
#
loop_
_entity_poly.entity_id
_entity_poly.type
_entity_poly.pdbx_seq_one_letter_code
_entity_poly.pdbx_strand_id
1 'polypeptide(L)'
;MEGDKRNLADLLKDGGVSDIPDFIGTLPMAVKKRVCALKKFQLDSIEVEAKFYERVHQLEKEFEAEFNKLYEQRRKVVAGEYEPNDEESKLPIIHGLEENEIKVITSSHTKRENQRGLTAVL
;
A
#
# COMPACT_ATOMS: atom_id res chain seq x y z
N MET A 1 -10.17 -19.53 -6.54
CA MET A 1 -8.83 -19.39 -5.93
C MET A 1 -8.76 -20.44 -4.84
N GLU A 2 -8.16 -21.58 -5.15
CA GLU A 2 -8.00 -22.67 -4.18
C GLU A 2 -6.93 -22.20 -3.17
N GLY A 3 -7.33 -21.98 -1.92
CA GLY A 3 -6.45 -21.46 -0.88
C GLY A 3 -5.25 -22.37 -0.66
N ASP A 4 -4.11 -21.79 -0.31
CA ASP A 4 -2.88 -22.53 -0.01
C ASP A 4 -3.15 -23.57 1.10
N LYS A 5 -3.02 -24.86 0.76
CA LYS A 5 -3.30 -26.00 1.66
C LYS A 5 -2.07 -26.45 2.45
N ARG A 6 -0.94 -25.74 2.32
CA ARG A 6 0.29 -26.07 3.03
C ARG A 6 0.10 -25.92 4.54
N ASN A 7 0.65 -26.85 5.31
CA ASN A 7 0.64 -26.76 6.76
C ASN A 7 1.87 -25.97 7.25
N LEU A 8 1.86 -25.60 8.54
CA LEU A 8 2.94 -24.81 9.14
C LEU A 8 4.33 -25.49 9.02
N ALA A 9 4.39 -26.82 8.98
CA ALA A 9 5.65 -27.54 8.82
C ALA A 9 6.19 -27.42 7.38
N ASP A 10 5.32 -27.31 6.38
CA ASP A 10 5.71 -27.12 4.99
C ASP A 10 6.29 -25.71 4.78
N LEU A 11 5.66 -24.68 5.36
CA LEU A 11 6.13 -23.29 5.34
C LEU A 11 7.50 -23.11 6.03
N LEU A 12 7.74 -23.82 7.14
CA LEU A 12 9.00 -23.74 7.89
C LEU A 12 10.18 -24.39 7.13
N LYS A 13 9.91 -25.43 6.33
CA LYS A 13 10.92 -26.08 5.49
C LYS A 13 11.40 -25.15 4.37
N ASP A 14 10.48 -24.41 3.75
CA ASP A 14 10.81 -23.42 2.71
C ASP A 14 11.69 -22.28 3.25
N GLY A 15 11.53 -21.93 4.53
CA GLY A 15 12.33 -20.93 5.24
C GLY A 15 13.72 -21.40 5.68
N GLY A 16 14.16 -22.60 5.29
CA GLY A 16 15.50 -23.12 5.61
C GLY A 16 15.66 -23.70 7.02
N VAL A 17 14.57 -23.88 7.78
CA VAL A 17 14.58 -24.56 9.09
C VAL A 17 14.21 -26.03 8.86
N SER A 18 15.18 -26.82 8.38
CA SER A 18 15.01 -28.25 8.11
C SER A 18 15.04 -29.10 9.38
N ASP A 19 15.78 -28.67 10.40
CA ASP A 19 16.11 -29.48 11.56
C ASP A 19 15.48 -28.94 12.84
N ILE A 20 14.83 -29.82 13.60
CA ILE A 20 14.36 -29.50 14.95
C ILE A 20 15.60 -29.21 15.80
N PRO A 21 15.74 -28.00 16.38
CA PRO A 21 16.94 -27.69 17.14
C PRO A 21 17.17 -28.68 18.29
N ASP A 22 18.37 -29.23 18.41
CA ASP A 22 18.71 -30.30 19.37
C ASP A 22 18.33 -29.95 20.82
N PHE A 23 18.43 -28.66 21.18
CA PHE A 23 18.09 -28.19 22.53
C PHE A 23 16.61 -28.42 22.88
N ILE A 24 15.69 -28.44 21.90
CA ILE A 24 14.26 -28.69 22.12
C ILE A 24 14.05 -30.09 22.74
N GLY A 25 14.85 -31.07 22.31
CA GLY A 25 14.85 -32.42 22.87
C GLY A 25 15.20 -32.44 24.36
N THR A 26 16.18 -31.63 24.76
CA THR A 26 16.70 -31.55 26.13
C THR A 26 15.83 -30.78 27.12
N LEU A 27 14.79 -30.08 26.67
CA LEU A 27 13.92 -29.30 27.55
C LEU A 27 13.10 -30.19 28.52
N PRO A 28 12.95 -29.80 29.79
CA PRO A 28 12.05 -30.46 30.72
C PRO A 28 10.59 -30.47 30.22
N MET A 29 9.83 -31.50 30.59
CA MET A 29 8.44 -31.67 30.13
C MET A 29 7.54 -30.47 30.48
N ALA A 30 7.74 -29.85 31.65
CA ALA A 30 7.01 -28.66 32.05
C ALA A 30 7.27 -27.47 31.10
N VAL A 31 8.50 -27.32 30.61
CA VAL A 31 8.87 -26.28 29.64
C VAL A 31 8.23 -26.58 28.29
N LYS A 32 8.31 -27.83 27.81
CA LYS A 32 7.66 -28.25 26.55
C LYS A 32 6.17 -27.96 26.56
N LYS A 33 5.46 -28.27 27.65
CA LYS A 33 4.02 -27.96 27.81
C LYS A 33 3.72 -26.46 27.72
N ARG A 34 4.54 -25.61 28.34
CA ARG A 34 4.39 -24.14 28.24
C ARG A 34 4.59 -23.65 26.81
N VAL A 35 5.62 -24.13 26.12
CA VAL A 35 5.87 -23.76 24.71
C VAL A 35 4.72 -24.21 23.81
N CYS A 36 4.16 -25.41 24.01
CA CYS A 36 2.99 -25.86 23.27
C CYS A 36 1.75 -24.99 23.54
N ALA A 37 1.53 -24.54 24.78
CA ALA A 37 0.45 -23.63 25.12
C ALA A 37 0.64 -22.25 24.44
N LEU A 38 1.86 -21.72 24.47
CA LEU A 38 2.21 -20.48 23.76
C LEU A 38 1.96 -20.60 22.25
N LYS A 39 2.30 -21.76 21.65
CA LYS A 39 2.01 -22.02 20.24
C LYS A 39 0.52 -21.99 19.94
N LYS A 40 -0.32 -22.52 20.84
CA LYS A 40 -1.78 -22.42 20.71
C LYS A 40 -2.23 -20.95 20.71
N PHE A 41 -1.78 -20.17 21.68
CA PHE A 41 -2.13 -18.74 21.75
C PHE A 41 -1.67 -17.97 20.50
N GLN A 42 -0.50 -18.29 19.96
CA GLN A 42 -0.02 -17.71 18.72
C GLN A 42 -0.96 -18.01 17.54
N LEU A 43 -1.47 -19.24 17.44
CA LEU A 43 -2.44 -19.60 16.39
C LEU A 43 -3.76 -18.84 16.58
N ASP A 44 -4.25 -18.73 17.81
CA ASP A 44 -5.46 -17.97 18.12
C ASP A 44 -5.27 -16.48 17.76
N SER A 45 -4.08 -15.90 18.01
CA SER A 45 -3.74 -14.54 17.60
C SER A 45 -3.73 -14.37 16.08
N ILE A 46 -3.16 -15.31 15.33
CA ILE A 46 -3.15 -15.28 13.86
C ILE A 46 -4.57 -15.31 13.29
N GLU A 47 -5.50 -16.05 13.91
CA GLU A 47 -6.91 -16.05 13.48
C GLU A 47 -7.55 -14.66 13.64
N VAL A 48 -7.24 -13.95 14.72
CA VAL A 48 -7.71 -12.58 14.93
C VAL A 48 -7.07 -11.62 13.93
N GLU A 49 -5.77 -11.75 13.67
CA GLU A 49 -5.07 -10.96 12.64
C GLU A 49 -5.68 -11.18 11.24
N ALA A 50 -6.02 -12.43 10.88
CA ALA A 50 -6.67 -12.72 9.62
C ALA A 50 -8.00 -11.97 9.46
N LYS A 51 -8.84 -11.95 10.51
CA LYS A 51 -10.11 -11.20 10.52
C LYS A 51 -9.87 -9.69 10.44
N PHE A 52 -8.80 -9.19 11.07
CA PHE A 52 -8.42 -7.78 10.98
C PHE A 52 -8.04 -7.41 9.54
N TYR A 53 -7.15 -8.17 8.90
CA TYR A 53 -6.71 -7.89 7.54
C TYR A 53 -7.82 -8.08 6.50
N GLU A 54 -8.73 -9.04 6.70
CA GLU A 54 -9.93 -9.16 5.88
C GLU A 54 -10.78 -7.88 5.94
N ARG A 55 -10.94 -7.30 7.13
CA ARG A 55 -11.71 -6.06 7.31
C ARG A 55 -10.99 -4.83 6.75
N VAL A 56 -9.66 -4.77 6.86
CA VAL A 56 -8.84 -3.73 6.20
C VAL A 56 -9.01 -3.82 4.68
N HIS A 57 -8.93 -5.01 4.10
CA HIS A 57 -9.12 -5.20 2.66
C HIS A 57 -10.51 -4.77 2.19
N GLN A 58 -11.55 -5.07 2.98
CA GLN A 58 -12.90 -4.63 2.67
C GLN A 58 -13.00 -3.10 2.71
N LEU A 59 -12.35 -2.44 3.67
CA LEU A 59 -12.28 -0.99 3.76
C LEU A 59 -11.51 -0.39 2.57
N GLU A 60 -10.39 -0.98 2.16
CA GLU A 60 -9.63 -0.55 0.98
C GLU A 60 -10.50 -0.57 -0.28
N LYS A 61 -11.29 -1.64 -0.47
CA LYS A 61 -12.25 -1.74 -1.58
C LYS A 61 -13.35 -0.69 -1.53
N GLU A 62 -13.85 -0.35 -0.34
CA GLU A 62 -14.90 0.67 -0.18
C GLU A 62 -14.39 2.05 -0.66
N PHE A 63 -13.16 2.41 -0.31
CA PHE A 63 -12.56 3.68 -0.72
C PHE A 63 -11.97 3.67 -2.13
N GLU A 64 -11.75 2.48 -2.72
CA GLU A 64 -11.21 2.33 -4.08
C GLU A 64 -12.04 3.11 -5.11
N ALA A 65 -13.38 3.08 -5.00
CA ALA A 65 -14.26 3.80 -5.91
C ALA A 65 -14.10 5.33 -5.83
N GLU A 66 -13.90 5.88 -4.63
CA GLU A 66 -13.68 7.31 -4.42
C GLU A 66 -12.34 7.76 -5.00
N PHE A 67 -11.28 6.98 -4.76
CA PHE A 67 -9.97 7.22 -5.36
C PHE A 67 -10.00 7.08 -6.88
N ASN A 68 -10.69 6.08 -7.41
CA ASN A 68 -10.83 5.88 -8.84
C ASN A 68 -11.48 7.09 -9.53
N LYS A 69 -12.45 7.75 -8.91
CA LYS A 69 -13.02 9.00 -9.43
C LYS A 69 -11.97 10.11 -9.54
N LEU A 70 -11.11 10.25 -8.54
CA LEU A 70 -10.03 11.24 -8.56
C LEU A 70 -8.95 10.88 -9.60
N TYR A 71 -8.60 9.59 -9.73
CA TYR A 71 -7.64 9.12 -10.72
C TYR A 71 -8.16 9.27 -12.15
N GLU A 72 -9.45 9.07 -12.37
CA GLU A 72 -10.15 9.33 -13.62
C GLU A 72 -10.05 10.82 -14.00
N GLN A 73 -10.35 11.73 -13.07
CA GLN A 73 -10.21 13.18 -13.28
C GLN A 73 -8.77 13.56 -13.60
N ARG A 74 -7.80 13.04 -12.83
CA ARG A 74 -6.37 13.22 -13.10
C ARG A 74 -6.00 12.74 -14.49
N ARG A 75 -6.48 11.56 -14.91
CA ARG A 75 -6.18 11.02 -16.25
C ARG A 75 -6.69 11.95 -17.34
N LYS A 76 -7.91 12.49 -17.22
CA LYS A 76 -8.47 13.41 -18.22
C LYS A 76 -7.65 14.69 -18.37
N VAL A 77 -7.20 15.26 -17.25
CA VAL A 77 -6.29 16.42 -17.26
C VAL A 77 -4.96 16.07 -17.92
N VAL A 78 -4.34 14.96 -17.51
CA VAL A 78 -3.03 14.52 -18.04
C VAL A 78 -3.11 14.23 -19.54
N ALA A 79 -4.18 13.60 -20.01
CA ALA A 79 -4.40 13.30 -21.43
C ALA A 79 -4.77 14.54 -22.27
N GLY A 80 -5.09 15.67 -21.62
CA GLY A 80 -5.63 16.86 -22.29
C GLY A 80 -7.08 16.69 -22.79
N GLU A 81 -7.82 15.72 -22.24
CA GLU A 81 -9.25 15.52 -22.53
C GLU A 81 -10.13 16.49 -21.73
N TYR A 82 -9.61 17.03 -20.63
CA TYR A 82 -10.26 18.03 -19.78
C TYR A 82 -9.27 19.15 -19.44
N GLU A 83 -9.68 20.39 -19.71
CA GLU A 83 -8.93 21.59 -19.31
C GLU A 83 -9.45 22.07 -17.95
N PRO A 84 -8.59 22.19 -16.92
CA PRO A 84 -8.98 22.67 -15.60
C PRO A 84 -9.53 24.10 -15.64
N ASN A 85 -10.49 24.40 -14.77
CA ASN A 85 -11.01 25.75 -14.61
C ASN A 85 -10.17 26.59 -13.62
N ASP A 86 -10.50 27.88 -13.52
CA ASP A 86 -9.79 28.82 -12.64
C ASP A 86 -9.86 28.44 -11.16
N GLU A 87 -10.93 27.78 -10.70
CA GLU A 87 -11.08 27.32 -9.32
C GLU A 87 -10.19 26.11 -9.00
N GLU A 88 -10.10 25.17 -9.94
CA GLU A 88 -9.26 23.97 -9.83
C GLU A 88 -7.76 24.32 -9.90
N SER A 89 -7.42 25.47 -10.49
CA SER A 89 -6.04 25.92 -10.74
C SER A 89 -5.54 26.95 -9.72
N LYS A 90 -6.20 27.11 -8.58
CA LYS A 90 -5.82 28.08 -7.53
C LYS A 90 -4.58 27.70 -6.74
N LEU A 91 -4.26 26.41 -6.70
CA LEU A 91 -3.13 25.92 -5.91
C LEU A 91 -1.80 26.27 -6.62
N PRO A 92 -0.78 26.72 -5.87
CA PRO A 92 0.53 26.98 -6.44
C PRO A 92 1.16 25.68 -6.93
N ILE A 93 1.88 25.74 -8.06
CA ILE A 93 2.58 24.59 -8.64
C ILE A 93 3.58 23.97 -7.66
N ILE A 94 4.25 24.81 -6.87
CA ILE A 94 5.21 24.40 -5.85
C ILE A 94 4.76 24.99 -4.51
N HIS A 95 4.55 24.12 -3.52
CA HIS A 95 4.24 24.55 -2.16
C HIS A 95 5.49 25.11 -1.47
N GLY A 96 5.30 26.21 -0.71
CA GLY A 96 6.36 26.80 0.12
C GLY A 96 7.26 27.84 -0.55
N LEU A 97 6.98 28.22 -1.80
CA LEU A 97 7.65 29.32 -2.46
C LEU A 97 7.16 30.68 -1.96
N GLU A 98 8.05 31.67 -1.97
CA GLU A 98 7.66 33.06 -1.70
C GLU A 98 6.84 33.63 -2.85
N GLU A 99 6.00 34.63 -2.56
CA GLU A 99 5.06 35.21 -3.52
C GLU A 99 5.75 35.76 -4.80
N ASN A 100 6.99 36.22 -4.66
CA ASN A 100 7.81 36.71 -5.76
C ASN A 100 8.25 35.58 -6.70
N GLU A 101 8.60 34.41 -6.16
CA GLU A 101 9.01 33.23 -6.93
C GLU A 101 7.80 32.62 -7.66
N ILE A 102 6.63 32.61 -7.02
CA ILE A 102 5.37 32.18 -7.64
C ILE A 102 5.06 33.04 -8.86
N LYS A 103 5.14 34.37 -8.73
CA LYS A 103 4.90 35.31 -9.85
C LYS A 103 5.84 35.09 -11.03
N VAL A 104 7.11 34.78 -10.79
CA VAL A 104 8.08 34.48 -11.84
C VAL A 104 7.68 33.23 -12.62
N ILE A 105 7.32 32.15 -11.92
CA ILE A 105 6.93 30.88 -12.55
C ILE A 105 5.64 31.04 -13.38
N THR A 106 4.64 31.76 -12.86
CA THR A 106 3.36 31.95 -13.57
C THR A 106 3.49 32.86 -14.79
N SER A 107 4.38 33.86 -14.75
CA SER A 107 4.55 34.86 -15.82
C SER A 107 5.43 34.39 -16.98
N SER A 108 6.31 33.42 -16.78
CA SER A 108 7.16 32.84 -17.82
C SER A 108 6.40 31.90 -18.78
N HIS A 109 5.52 32.46 -19.62
CA HIS A 109 4.87 31.71 -20.70
C HIS A 109 5.66 31.78 -22.01
N THR A 110 6.19 30.65 -22.50
CA THR A 110 6.69 30.52 -23.89
C THR A 110 5.66 29.74 -24.70
N LYS A 111 5.03 30.36 -25.71
CA LYS A 111 4.10 29.67 -26.61
C LYS A 111 4.84 28.57 -27.38
N ARG A 112 4.64 27.31 -27.01
CA ARG A 112 4.93 26.16 -27.87
C ARG A 112 3.60 25.61 -28.36
N GLU A 113 3.33 25.78 -29.65
CA GLU A 113 2.15 25.18 -30.27
C GLU A 113 2.26 23.66 -30.26
N ASN A 114 1.17 23.00 -29.84
CA ASN A 114 0.89 21.58 -30.06
C ASN A 114 1.54 20.54 -29.12
N GLN A 115 1.51 20.75 -27.80
CA GLN A 115 1.67 19.64 -26.84
C GLN A 115 0.30 19.23 -26.30
N ARG A 116 -0.29 18.18 -26.89
CA ARG A 116 -1.48 17.53 -26.34
C ARG A 116 -1.03 16.61 -25.20
N GLY A 117 -1.35 16.98 -23.97
CA GLY A 117 -1.16 16.18 -22.77
C GLY A 117 0.12 16.46 -21.98
N LEU A 118 0.01 16.38 -20.65
CA LEU A 118 1.11 16.37 -19.69
C LEU A 118 1.77 14.99 -19.67
N THR A 119 2.28 14.51 -20.81
CA THR A 119 2.93 13.19 -20.88
C THR A 119 4.38 13.27 -20.42
N ALA A 120 4.60 13.52 -19.13
CA ALA A 120 5.91 13.36 -18.49
C ALA A 120 5.77 13.24 -16.97
N VAL A 121 6.06 12.04 -16.45
CA VAL A 121 6.45 11.73 -15.06
C VAL A 121 5.33 11.81 -14.00
N LEU A 122 4.50 10.75 -13.90
CA LEU A 122 3.89 10.26 -12.65
C LEU A 122 3.55 8.76 -12.78
#